data_AF-A0A1H0CXU7-F1
#
_entry.id   AF-A0A1H0CXU7-F1
#
_cell.length_a   1.000
_cell.length_b   1.000
_cell.length_c   1.000
_cell.angle_alpha   90.00
_cell.angle_beta   90.00
_cell.angle_gamma   90.00
#
_symmetry.space_group_name_H-M   'P 1'
#
loop_
_entity.id
_entity.type
_entity.pdbx_description
1 polymer ?
#
loop_
_entity_poly.entity_id
_entity_poly.type
_entity_poly.pdbx_seq_one_letter_code
_entity_poly.pdbx_strand_id
1 'polypeptide(L)'
;MRKVFHQFLVILLSSQLSILNSSCTQDVYEKGEGELSAMVAEMGDGFTASDKKVTRFVTDDGVQFSVTNPFSSNLMPKADTVYRAIFYYVKDGDKAEVKGLNRVLVVSPHQMKDMKTDPVRFESAWVGKSKQYLNLSLYLMQGYTEDEEAVHKIGFRRDSLYQNTDGTKTLHLTLYHDQAGMPEYYSQRIYVSVPLQSFGVDSVWLDVNTYNGLVEKRIKI
;
A
#
# COMPACT_ATOMS: atom_id res chain seq x y z
N MET A 1 -56.90 10.15 73.94
CA MET A 1 -56.15 11.38 73.60
C MET A 1 -54.67 11.19 73.93
N ARG A 2 -53.92 10.57 73.03
CA ARG A 2 -52.46 10.34 73.11
C ARG A 2 -52.07 9.72 71.77
N LYS A 3 -50.91 10.09 71.23
CA LYS A 3 -50.35 9.74 69.89
C LYS A 3 -50.55 10.80 68.77
N VAL A 4 -50.22 12.06 69.05
CA VAL A 4 -49.89 13.06 68.00
C VAL A 4 -48.44 13.57 68.17
N PHE A 5 -47.63 12.89 68.97
CA PHE A 5 -46.23 13.27 69.22
C PHE A 5 -45.39 11.99 69.18
N HIS A 6 -45.03 11.54 67.98
CA HIS A 6 -43.85 10.70 67.67
C HIS A 6 -44.04 10.09 66.28
N GLN A 7 -43.81 10.89 65.25
CA GLN A 7 -43.01 10.51 64.08
C GLN A 7 -43.05 11.64 63.03
N PHE A 8 -42.68 12.83 63.49
CA PHE A 8 -42.02 13.86 62.68
C PHE A 8 -40.59 13.42 62.25
N LEU A 9 -40.36 12.11 62.09
CA LEU A 9 -39.06 11.49 61.77
C LEU A 9 -39.13 10.60 60.51
N VAL A 10 -40.21 10.70 59.73
CA VAL A 10 -40.31 10.04 58.41
C VAL A 10 -40.67 11.08 57.33
N ILE A 11 -40.14 12.29 57.47
CA ILE A 11 -40.25 13.38 56.47
C ILE A 11 -38.86 13.69 55.86
N LEU A 12 -37.91 12.74 55.95
CA LEU A 12 -36.53 12.98 55.50
C LEU A 12 -35.94 11.84 54.65
N LEU A 13 -36.79 11.04 54.00
CA LEU A 13 -36.30 9.93 53.16
C LEU A 13 -37.05 9.73 51.83
N SER A 14 -37.81 10.72 51.36
CA SER A 14 -38.54 10.61 50.08
C SER A 14 -38.47 11.88 49.22
N SER A 15 -37.45 12.72 49.41
CA SER A 15 -37.24 13.96 48.65
C SER A 15 -35.82 14.10 48.09
N GLN A 16 -35.18 12.99 47.70
CA GLN A 16 -33.92 13.03 46.94
C GLN A 16 -33.98 12.06 45.76
N LEU A 17 -34.76 12.42 44.74
CA LEU A 17 -34.62 11.84 43.39
C LEU A 17 -34.44 12.93 42.34
N SER A 18 -33.66 13.94 42.71
CA SER A 18 -33.25 15.05 41.82
C SER A 18 -31.74 15.20 41.87
N ILE A 19 -31.00 14.12 41.61
CA ILE A 19 -29.64 14.26 41.13
C ILE A 19 -29.72 14.13 39.62
N LEU A 20 -29.65 15.30 39.00
CA LEU A 20 -29.42 15.54 37.60
C LEU A 20 -28.44 14.51 37.06
N ASN A 21 -28.94 13.55 36.27
CA ASN A 21 -28.11 12.82 35.32
C ASN A 21 -27.76 13.76 34.16
N SER A 22 -27.03 14.84 34.47
CA SER A 22 -26.12 15.43 33.51
C SER A 22 -24.92 14.50 33.44
N SER A 23 -25.15 13.29 32.91
CA SER A 23 -24.07 12.58 32.24
C SER A 23 -23.57 13.56 31.19
N CYS A 24 -22.30 13.95 31.33
CA CYS A 24 -21.60 14.69 30.30
C CYS A 24 -21.88 14.00 28.96
N THR A 25 -22.69 14.61 28.10
CA THR A 25 -22.61 14.32 26.66
C THR A 25 -21.30 14.94 26.19
N GLN A 26 -20.19 14.32 26.56
CA GLN A 26 -18.93 14.44 25.86
C GLN A 26 -18.84 13.26 24.90
N ASP A 27 -19.70 13.27 23.89
CA ASP A 27 -19.26 12.76 22.60
C ASP A 27 -18.37 13.83 21.98
N VAL A 28 -17.20 14.06 22.59
CA VAL A 28 -16.04 14.66 21.90
C VAL A 28 -15.30 13.54 21.19
N TYR A 29 -16.05 12.63 20.55
CA TYR A 29 -15.48 11.98 19.39
C TYR A 29 -15.54 13.04 18.29
N GLU A 30 -14.45 13.78 18.12
CA GLU A 30 -14.22 14.51 16.88
C GLU A 30 -14.46 13.50 15.76
N LYS A 31 -15.56 13.67 15.03
CA LYS A 31 -15.73 12.99 13.75
C LYS A 31 -14.44 13.23 12.99
N GLY A 32 -13.83 12.15 12.50
CA GLY A 32 -12.55 12.18 11.80
C GLY A 32 -12.63 13.05 10.55
N GLU A 33 -12.52 14.36 10.76
CA GLU A 33 -12.51 15.44 9.78
C GLU A 33 -11.20 16.25 9.93
N GLY A 34 -10.17 15.65 10.54
CA GLY A 34 -8.82 16.20 10.57
C GLY A 34 -8.20 16.22 9.17
N GLU A 35 -7.07 16.92 9.01
CA GLU A 35 -6.42 17.17 7.71
C GLU A 35 -6.09 15.91 6.89
N LEU A 36 -5.99 14.75 7.53
CA LEU A 36 -5.69 13.47 6.88
C LEU A 36 -6.93 12.66 6.51
N SER A 37 -8.12 13.13 6.86
CA SER A 37 -9.37 12.37 6.68
C SER A 37 -9.75 12.20 5.20
N ALA A 38 -9.26 13.11 4.35
CA ALA A 38 -9.40 13.05 2.90
C ALA A 38 -8.14 12.50 2.19
N MET A 39 -7.17 11.97 2.94
CA MET A 39 -5.94 11.45 2.36
C MET A 39 -6.20 10.14 1.62
N VAL A 40 -5.67 10.06 0.40
CA VAL A 40 -5.72 8.87 -0.44
C VAL A 40 -4.30 8.34 -0.63
N ALA A 41 -4.17 7.02 -0.79
CA ALA A 41 -2.92 6.35 -1.13
C ALA A 41 -3.07 5.63 -2.48
N GLU A 42 -2.37 6.10 -3.50
CA GLU A 42 -2.40 5.52 -4.84
C GLU A 42 -1.00 5.31 -5.40
N MET A 43 -0.83 4.24 -6.18
CA MET A 43 0.38 4.07 -6.98
C MET A 43 0.36 5.00 -8.19
N GLY A 44 1.51 5.58 -8.50
CA GLY A 44 1.69 6.43 -9.66
C GLY A 44 3.14 6.66 -10.02
N ASP A 45 3.32 7.36 -11.13
CA ASP A 45 4.60 7.79 -11.65
C ASP A 45 4.81 9.27 -11.31
N GLY A 46 5.79 9.56 -10.46
CA GLY A 46 6.23 10.91 -10.10
C GLY A 46 7.29 11.44 -11.05
N PHE A 47 7.21 12.72 -11.35
CA PHE A 47 8.11 13.40 -12.29
C PHE A 47 8.91 14.47 -11.55
N THR A 48 10.23 14.31 -11.56
CA THR A 48 11.14 15.33 -11.04
C THR A 48 11.50 16.34 -12.13
N ALA A 49 11.59 17.62 -11.76
CA ALA A 49 12.07 18.68 -12.63
C ALA A 49 13.61 18.80 -12.58
N SER A 50 14.15 19.77 -13.32
CA SER A 50 15.61 20.04 -13.40
C SER A 50 16.24 20.37 -12.04
N ASP A 51 15.46 20.92 -11.10
CA ASP A 51 15.88 21.22 -9.72
C ASP A 51 15.72 20.02 -8.76
N LYS A 52 15.43 18.83 -9.28
CA LYS A 52 15.19 17.57 -8.56
C LYS A 52 13.91 17.54 -7.72
N LYS A 53 13.04 18.54 -7.82
CA LYS A 53 11.76 18.51 -7.10
C LYS A 53 10.72 17.71 -7.85
N VAL A 54 9.92 16.94 -7.13
CA VAL A 54 8.70 16.31 -7.64
C VAL A 54 7.67 17.42 -7.88
N THR A 55 7.26 17.60 -9.12
CA THR A 55 6.34 18.68 -9.52
C THR A 55 4.96 18.18 -9.95
N ARG A 56 4.87 16.92 -10.37
CA ARG A 56 3.62 16.26 -10.75
C ARG A 56 3.74 14.75 -10.59
N PHE A 57 2.59 14.07 -10.54
CA PHE A 57 2.52 12.62 -10.68
C PHE A 57 1.30 12.20 -11.50
N VAL A 58 1.33 10.98 -12.05
CA VAL A 58 0.22 10.37 -12.78
C VAL A 58 -0.13 9.05 -12.13
N THR A 59 -1.39 8.89 -11.73
CA THR A 59 -1.86 7.66 -11.07
C THR A 59 -2.02 6.52 -12.06
N ASP A 60 -2.16 5.30 -11.54
CA ASP A 60 -2.44 4.11 -12.36
C ASP A 60 -3.72 4.19 -13.19
N ASP A 61 -4.64 5.05 -12.79
CA ASP A 61 -5.87 5.35 -13.50
C ASP A 61 -5.70 6.40 -14.61
N GLY A 62 -4.47 6.93 -14.79
CA GLY A 62 -4.14 7.94 -15.78
C GLY A 62 -4.49 9.37 -15.35
N VAL A 63 -4.82 9.59 -14.08
CA VAL A 63 -5.11 10.94 -13.57
C VAL A 63 -3.80 11.64 -13.26
N GLN A 64 -3.59 12.81 -13.85
CA GLN A 64 -2.45 13.66 -13.55
C GLN A 64 -2.78 14.67 -12.45
N PHE A 65 -1.89 14.80 -11.49
CA PHE A 65 -1.93 15.86 -10.48
C PHE A 65 -0.67 16.72 -10.53
N SER A 66 -0.84 18.04 -10.46
CA SER A 66 0.26 18.94 -10.12
C SER A 66 0.47 18.95 -8.60
N VAL A 67 1.72 18.87 -8.13
CA VAL A 67 2.01 18.89 -6.70
C VAL A 67 1.93 20.33 -6.19
N THR A 68 1.09 20.58 -5.18
CA THR A 68 0.85 21.94 -4.65
C THR A 68 2.13 22.59 -4.12
N ASN A 69 2.96 21.82 -3.39
CA ASN A 69 4.25 22.25 -2.85
C ASN A 69 5.35 21.32 -3.37
N PRO A 70 6.02 21.64 -4.48
CA PRO A 70 7.09 20.80 -5.02
C PRO A 70 8.19 20.54 -4.00
N PHE A 71 8.63 19.28 -3.89
CA PHE A 71 9.53 18.83 -2.83
C PHE A 71 10.61 17.89 -3.35
N SER A 72 11.74 17.83 -2.66
CA SER A 72 12.81 16.85 -2.93
C SER A 72 12.62 15.60 -2.06
N SER A 73 13.01 14.43 -2.56
CA SER A 73 12.92 13.16 -1.81
C SER A 73 14.10 12.25 -2.11
N ASN A 74 14.60 11.55 -1.08
CA ASN A 74 15.64 10.53 -1.25
C ASN A 74 15.14 9.32 -2.07
N LEU A 75 13.82 9.12 -2.17
CA LEU A 75 13.23 8.11 -3.05
C LEU A 75 13.25 8.52 -4.53
N MET A 76 13.37 9.82 -4.81
CA MET A 76 13.34 10.41 -6.16
C MET A 76 14.50 11.39 -6.37
N PRO A 77 15.77 10.93 -6.30
CA PRO A 77 16.92 11.82 -6.11
C PRO A 77 17.43 12.51 -7.38
N LYS A 78 17.10 12.00 -8.58
CA LYS A 78 17.61 12.53 -9.85
C LYS A 78 16.65 13.56 -10.44
N ALA A 79 17.21 14.57 -11.09
CA ALA A 79 16.46 15.54 -11.89
C ALA A 79 15.92 14.89 -13.16
N ASP A 80 14.87 15.47 -13.73
CA ASP A 80 14.31 15.10 -15.03
C ASP A 80 14.06 13.58 -15.18
N THR A 81 13.58 12.95 -14.10
CA THR A 81 13.45 11.48 -14.00
C THR A 81 12.04 11.10 -13.53
N VAL A 82 11.58 9.95 -14.01
CA VAL A 82 10.32 9.34 -13.60
C VAL A 82 10.57 8.28 -12.54
N TYR A 83 9.79 8.31 -11.47
CA TYR A 83 9.87 7.35 -10.37
C TYR A 83 8.50 6.77 -10.05
N ARG A 84 8.44 5.45 -9.89
CA ARG A 84 7.27 4.75 -9.37
C ARG A 84 7.20 4.84 -7.86
N ALA A 85 6.06 5.25 -7.31
CA ALA A 85 5.84 5.30 -5.86
C ALA A 85 4.37 5.13 -5.51
N ILE A 86 4.09 4.91 -4.21
CA ILE A 86 2.78 5.20 -3.64
C ILE A 86 2.80 6.64 -3.14
N PHE A 87 1.85 7.44 -3.59
CA PHE A 87 1.63 8.80 -3.15
C PHE A 87 0.53 8.81 -2.10
N TYR A 88 0.84 9.37 -0.93
CA TYR A 88 -0.13 9.71 0.09
C TYR A 88 -0.45 11.20 -0.06
N TYR A 89 -1.66 11.54 -0.46
CA TYR A 89 -1.99 12.93 -0.79
C TYR A 89 -3.44 13.27 -0.50
N VAL A 90 -3.71 14.56 -0.33
CA VAL A 90 -5.06 15.13 -0.32
C VAL A 90 -5.30 15.80 -1.66
N LYS A 91 -6.43 15.49 -2.30
CA LYS A 91 -6.80 16.05 -3.61
C LYS A 91 -7.34 17.48 -3.45
N ASP A 92 -6.90 18.37 -4.34
CA ASP A 92 -7.42 19.73 -4.49
C ASP A 92 -7.63 20.02 -5.99
N GLY A 93 -8.80 19.61 -6.51
CA GLY A 93 -9.07 19.71 -7.94
C GLY A 93 -8.13 18.86 -8.80
N ASP A 94 -7.34 19.52 -9.65
CA ASP A 94 -6.28 18.95 -10.49
C ASP A 94 -4.88 19.00 -9.82
N LYS A 95 -4.83 19.45 -8.56
CA LYS A 95 -3.66 19.45 -7.71
C LYS A 95 -3.75 18.41 -6.62
N ALA A 96 -2.60 18.12 -6.05
CA ALA A 96 -2.46 17.22 -4.92
C ALA A 96 -1.45 17.79 -3.92
N GLU A 97 -1.88 17.88 -2.66
CA GLU A 97 -0.96 18.11 -1.56
C GLU A 97 -0.40 16.76 -1.09
N VAL A 98 0.85 16.48 -1.46
CA VAL A 98 1.52 15.22 -1.11
C VAL A 98 1.98 15.27 0.35
N LYS A 99 1.47 14.35 1.16
CA LYS A 99 1.79 14.18 2.58
C LYS A 99 2.87 13.12 2.83
N GLY A 100 3.07 12.21 1.88
CA GLY A 100 4.09 11.16 2.01
C GLY A 100 4.29 10.34 0.74
N LEU A 101 5.37 9.56 0.76
CA LEU A 101 5.72 8.62 -0.30
C LEU A 101 6.07 7.27 0.31
N ASN A 102 5.75 6.19 -0.40
CA ASN A 102 6.31 4.87 -0.13
C ASN A 102 6.93 4.28 -1.41
N ARG A 103 8.00 3.49 -1.22
CA ARG A 103 8.80 2.93 -2.30
C ARG A 103 8.02 1.84 -3.03
N VAL A 104 8.15 1.84 -4.35
CA VAL A 104 7.72 0.74 -5.22
C VAL A 104 8.92 0.30 -6.05
N LEU A 105 9.25 -0.99 -6.00
CA LEU A 105 10.33 -1.55 -6.82
C LEU A 105 9.83 -1.72 -8.25
N VAL A 106 10.51 -1.10 -9.23
CA VAL A 106 10.23 -1.37 -10.65
C VAL A 106 11.21 -2.42 -11.14
N VAL A 107 10.70 -3.59 -11.52
CA VAL A 107 11.53 -4.74 -11.86
C VAL A 107 11.11 -5.29 -13.22
N SER A 108 11.98 -5.13 -14.20
CA SER A 108 11.77 -5.71 -15.53
C SER A 108 12.08 -7.21 -15.53
N PRO A 109 11.18 -8.06 -16.04
CA PRO A 109 11.40 -9.49 -16.06
C PRO A 109 12.41 -9.83 -17.15
N HIS A 110 13.25 -10.83 -16.90
CA HIS A 110 14.29 -11.26 -17.83
C HIS A 110 14.45 -12.79 -17.82
N GLN A 111 15.19 -13.32 -18.78
CA GLN A 111 15.51 -14.74 -18.81
C GLN A 111 16.59 -15.02 -17.77
N MET A 112 16.36 -15.98 -16.88
CA MET A 112 17.34 -16.39 -15.88
C MET A 112 17.31 -17.91 -15.72
N LYS A 113 18.50 -18.52 -15.59
CA LYS A 113 18.65 -19.98 -15.42
C LYS A 113 18.59 -20.34 -13.94
N ASP A 114 19.39 -19.67 -13.13
CA ASP A 114 19.44 -19.88 -11.70
C ASP A 114 18.24 -19.21 -11.04
N MET A 115 17.50 -20.00 -10.26
CA MET A 115 16.32 -19.54 -9.55
C MET A 115 16.53 -19.68 -8.05
N LYS A 116 16.18 -18.63 -7.34
CA LYS A 116 15.84 -18.68 -5.92
C LYS A 116 14.37 -18.31 -5.78
N THR A 117 13.67 -19.12 -5.00
CA THR A 117 12.22 -19.02 -4.82
C THR A 117 11.89 -19.10 -3.34
N ASP A 118 12.65 -18.39 -2.51
CA ASP A 118 12.37 -18.35 -1.08
C ASP A 118 10.94 -17.83 -0.87
N PRO A 119 10.15 -18.44 0.02
CA PRO A 119 8.73 -18.16 0.11
C PRO A 119 8.46 -16.70 0.53
N VAL A 120 7.37 -16.13 0.02
CA VAL A 120 6.81 -14.84 0.47
C VAL A 120 5.38 -15.03 0.97
N ARG A 121 4.80 -14.02 1.63
CA ARG A 121 3.32 -13.96 1.75
C ARG A 121 2.77 -13.13 0.60
N PHE A 122 2.00 -13.77 -0.26
CA PHE A 122 1.29 -13.10 -1.34
C PHE A 122 0.05 -12.40 -0.80
N GLU A 123 -0.08 -11.09 -1.03
CA GLU A 123 -1.29 -10.34 -0.70
C GLU A 123 -2.16 -10.14 -1.95
N SER A 124 -1.64 -9.45 -2.97
CA SER A 124 -2.41 -9.10 -4.15
C SER A 124 -1.55 -8.86 -5.38
N ALA A 125 -2.17 -8.99 -6.55
CA ALA A 125 -1.60 -8.61 -7.83
C ALA A 125 -2.69 -7.99 -8.72
N TRP A 126 -2.40 -6.87 -9.38
CA TRP A 126 -3.38 -6.14 -10.19
C TRP A 126 -2.72 -5.32 -11.30
N VAL A 127 -3.50 -4.95 -12.31
CA VAL A 127 -3.10 -4.02 -13.38
C VAL A 127 -4.01 -2.80 -13.30
N GLY A 128 -3.43 -1.60 -13.26
CA GLY A 128 -4.18 -0.33 -13.28
C GLY A 128 -4.80 -0.04 -14.65
N LYS A 129 -5.71 0.94 -14.75
CA LYS A 129 -6.38 1.25 -16.04
C LYS A 129 -5.42 1.69 -17.13
N SER A 130 -4.29 2.29 -16.77
CA SER A 130 -3.24 2.68 -17.70
C SER A 130 -2.51 1.48 -18.34
N LYS A 131 -2.69 0.26 -17.78
CA LYS A 131 -2.09 -1.00 -18.26
C LYS A 131 -0.56 -1.01 -18.33
N GLN A 132 0.09 0.00 -17.74
CA GLN A 132 1.55 0.17 -17.85
C GLN A 132 2.32 -0.85 -17.00
N TYR A 133 1.74 -1.27 -15.88
CA TYR A 133 2.39 -2.13 -14.90
C TYR A 133 1.47 -3.25 -14.42
N LEU A 134 2.05 -4.43 -14.20
CA LEU A 134 1.52 -5.39 -13.23
C LEU A 134 2.09 -5.00 -11.86
N ASN A 135 1.22 -4.69 -10.92
CA ASN A 135 1.57 -4.35 -9.54
C ASN A 135 1.36 -5.55 -8.63
N LEU A 136 2.20 -5.67 -7.61
CA LEU A 136 2.12 -6.68 -6.57
C LEU A 136 2.27 -6.01 -5.19
N SER A 137 1.49 -6.51 -4.23
CA SER A 137 1.74 -6.34 -2.80
C SER A 137 2.13 -7.69 -2.21
N LEU A 138 3.29 -7.72 -1.58
CA LEU A 138 3.87 -8.92 -0.98
C LEU A 138 4.30 -8.59 0.45
N TYR A 139 4.42 -9.60 1.29
CA TYR A 139 5.20 -9.48 2.52
C TYR A 139 6.41 -10.38 2.50
N LEU A 140 7.56 -9.81 2.84
CA LEU A 140 8.81 -10.51 3.08
C LEU A 140 8.98 -10.71 4.58
N MET A 141 9.47 -11.88 4.97
CA MET A 141 9.89 -12.13 6.35
C MET A 141 11.27 -11.54 6.56
N GLN A 142 11.48 -10.82 7.65
CA GLN A 142 12.72 -10.12 7.94
C GLN A 142 12.99 -10.06 9.44
N GLY A 143 14.21 -9.66 9.79
CA GLY A 143 14.72 -9.70 11.14
C GLY A 143 16.03 -8.93 11.25
N TYR A 144 16.55 -8.82 12.46
CA TYR A 144 17.86 -8.22 12.69
C TYR A 144 18.95 -9.26 12.44
N THR A 145 19.99 -8.86 11.71
CA THR A 145 21.23 -9.61 11.49
C THR A 145 22.40 -8.63 11.44
N GLU A 146 23.58 -9.08 11.87
CA GLU A 146 24.83 -8.34 11.73
C GLU A 146 25.50 -8.55 10.36
N ASP A 147 24.98 -9.50 9.57
CA ASP A 147 25.42 -9.74 8.21
C ASP A 147 24.89 -8.66 7.26
N GLU A 148 25.75 -7.72 6.85
CA GLU A 148 25.41 -6.64 5.94
C GLU A 148 25.12 -7.12 4.50
N GLU A 149 25.53 -8.35 4.14
CA GLU A 149 25.24 -8.93 2.82
C GLU A 149 23.86 -9.59 2.76
N ALA A 150 23.27 -9.88 3.91
CA ALA A 150 21.92 -10.41 3.99
C ALA A 150 20.95 -9.31 3.55
N VAL A 151 20.52 -9.34 2.30
CA VAL A 151 19.57 -8.37 1.73
C VAL A 151 18.65 -9.10 0.76
N HIS A 152 17.35 -8.93 0.93
CA HIS A 152 16.35 -9.48 0.02
C HIS A 152 16.62 -9.07 -1.43
N LYS A 153 16.60 -10.04 -2.34
CA LYS A 153 16.66 -9.78 -3.79
C LYS A 153 15.35 -10.21 -4.42
N ILE A 154 14.70 -9.28 -5.09
CA ILE A 154 13.43 -9.48 -5.78
C ILE A 154 13.66 -9.36 -7.29
N GLY A 155 13.15 -10.33 -8.04
CA GLY A 155 13.27 -10.42 -9.48
C GLY A 155 12.04 -11.07 -10.10
N PHE A 156 11.99 -11.11 -11.42
CA PHE A 156 11.02 -11.94 -12.13
C PHE A 156 11.73 -12.66 -13.26
N ARG A 157 11.63 -13.98 -13.27
CA ARG A 157 11.97 -14.77 -14.43
C ARG A 157 10.84 -14.63 -15.44
N ARG A 158 11.18 -14.29 -16.68
CA ARG A 158 10.29 -14.47 -17.82
C ARG A 158 10.39 -15.92 -18.28
N ASP A 159 9.45 -16.77 -17.89
CA ASP A 159 9.41 -18.17 -18.30
C ASP A 159 9.12 -18.29 -19.79
N SER A 160 8.07 -17.61 -20.24
CA SER A 160 7.67 -17.62 -21.64
C SER A 160 6.86 -16.39 -22.01
N LEU A 161 6.80 -16.12 -23.32
CA LEU A 161 5.83 -15.21 -23.93
C LEU A 161 5.27 -16.00 -25.11
N TYR A 162 4.03 -16.46 -24.99
CA TYR A 162 3.40 -17.30 -26.01
C TYR A 162 2.07 -16.73 -26.47
N GLN A 163 1.73 -17.04 -27.71
CA GLN A 163 0.46 -16.71 -28.31
C GLN A 163 -0.53 -17.84 -28.04
N ASN A 164 -1.69 -17.49 -27.49
CA ASN A 164 -2.81 -18.40 -27.27
C ASN A 164 -3.50 -18.72 -28.60
N THR A 165 -4.32 -19.77 -28.61
CA THR A 165 -5.08 -20.19 -29.79
C THR A 165 -6.09 -19.14 -30.27
N ASP A 166 -6.57 -18.27 -29.39
CA ASP A 166 -7.47 -17.15 -29.70
C ASP A 166 -6.73 -15.90 -30.23
N GLY A 167 -5.41 -15.99 -30.40
CA GLY A 167 -4.56 -14.91 -30.90
C GLY A 167 -4.02 -13.96 -29.83
N THR A 168 -4.55 -14.01 -28.59
CA THR A 168 -4.04 -13.21 -27.46
C THR A 168 -2.65 -13.67 -27.03
N LYS A 169 -1.90 -12.82 -26.33
CA LYS A 169 -0.55 -13.12 -25.83
C LYS A 169 -0.52 -13.16 -24.30
N THR A 170 0.11 -14.20 -23.76
CA THR A 170 0.33 -14.37 -22.32
C THR A 170 1.82 -14.24 -22.00
N LEU A 171 2.16 -13.37 -21.05
CA LEU A 171 3.47 -13.34 -20.42
C LEU A 171 3.45 -14.26 -19.19
N HIS A 172 4.28 -15.31 -19.16
CA HIS A 172 4.43 -16.17 -17.99
C HIS A 172 5.66 -15.74 -17.19
N LEU A 173 5.43 -15.40 -15.92
CA LEU A 173 6.42 -14.93 -14.97
C LEU A 173 6.46 -15.81 -13.73
N THR A 174 7.66 -16.07 -13.24
CA THR A 174 7.90 -16.62 -11.91
C THR A 174 8.60 -15.58 -11.05
N LEU A 175 8.10 -15.32 -9.84
CA LEU A 175 8.79 -14.47 -8.88
C LEU A 175 10.13 -15.11 -8.50
N TYR A 176 11.22 -14.38 -8.70
CA TYR A 176 12.51 -14.67 -8.09
C TYR A 176 12.56 -13.98 -6.73
N HIS A 177 12.88 -14.74 -5.68
CA HIS A 177 13.14 -14.21 -4.35
C HIS A 177 14.30 -14.95 -3.71
N ASP A 178 15.32 -14.18 -3.33
CA ASP A 178 16.44 -14.61 -2.49
C ASP A 178 16.30 -13.93 -1.14
N GLN A 179 15.99 -14.71 -0.10
CA GLN A 179 16.00 -14.30 1.30
C GLN A 179 17.42 -13.91 1.74
N ALA A 180 18.44 -14.47 1.08
CA ALA A 180 19.85 -14.15 1.27
C ALA A 180 20.32 -14.20 2.75
N GLY A 181 19.76 -15.11 3.56
CA GLY A 181 20.14 -15.23 4.97
C GLY A 181 19.47 -14.21 5.92
N MET A 182 18.55 -13.37 5.42
CA MET A 182 17.74 -12.50 6.28
C MET A 182 16.92 -13.34 7.27
N PRO A 183 17.00 -13.10 8.59
CA PRO A 183 16.20 -13.85 9.55
C PRO A 183 14.71 -13.59 9.38
N GLU A 184 13.87 -14.57 9.69
CA GLU A 184 12.44 -14.53 9.39
C GLU A 184 11.58 -14.30 10.64
N TYR A 185 11.73 -13.15 11.31
CA TYR A 185 11.07 -12.87 12.60
C TYR A 185 9.73 -12.16 12.48
N TYR A 186 9.61 -11.19 11.57
CA TYR A 186 8.39 -10.43 11.33
C TYR A 186 8.23 -10.13 9.84
N SER A 187 7.01 -9.80 9.41
CA SER A 187 6.72 -9.52 8.00
C SER A 187 6.71 -8.03 7.70
N GLN A 188 7.36 -7.59 6.62
CA GLN A 188 7.24 -6.25 6.07
C GLN A 188 6.55 -6.30 4.71
N ARG A 189 5.59 -5.40 4.49
CA ARG A 189 4.95 -5.24 3.20
C ARG A 189 5.89 -4.51 2.24
N ILE A 190 6.04 -5.04 1.04
CA ILE A 190 6.71 -4.40 -0.08
C ILE A 190 5.75 -4.28 -1.27
N TYR A 191 6.06 -3.34 -2.15
CA TYR A 191 5.34 -3.14 -3.39
C TYR A 191 6.29 -3.25 -4.58
N VAL A 192 5.83 -3.95 -5.61
CA VAL A 192 6.63 -4.23 -6.81
C VAL A 192 5.77 -4.00 -8.05
N SER A 193 6.33 -3.33 -9.06
CA SER A 193 5.71 -3.10 -10.36
C SER A 193 6.57 -3.71 -11.46
N VAL A 194 5.96 -4.52 -12.31
CA VAL A 194 6.55 -5.08 -13.52
C VAL A 194 6.06 -4.25 -14.71
N PRO A 195 6.94 -3.52 -15.43
CA PRO A 195 6.56 -2.82 -16.65
C PRO A 195 6.06 -3.79 -17.72
N LEU A 196 4.90 -3.50 -18.31
CA LEU A 196 4.25 -4.40 -19.28
C LEU A 196 4.35 -3.93 -20.73
N GLN A 197 4.51 -2.61 -20.97
CA GLN A 197 4.41 -2.02 -22.31
C GLN A 197 5.34 -2.67 -23.35
N SER A 198 6.57 -3.00 -22.96
CA SER A 198 7.56 -3.59 -23.86
C SER A 198 7.23 -5.01 -24.32
N PHE A 199 6.27 -5.69 -23.67
CA PHE A 199 5.89 -7.06 -24.00
C PHE A 199 4.70 -7.15 -24.96
N GLY A 200 3.83 -6.13 -25.00
CA GLY A 200 2.64 -6.12 -25.87
C GLY A 200 1.74 -7.34 -25.66
N VAL A 201 1.38 -7.61 -24.40
CA VAL A 201 0.63 -8.79 -23.96
C VAL A 201 -0.76 -8.44 -23.43
N ASP A 202 -1.67 -9.40 -23.53
CA ASP A 202 -3.08 -9.27 -23.13
C ASP A 202 -3.35 -9.86 -21.75
N SER A 203 -2.44 -10.70 -21.25
CA SER A 203 -2.52 -11.25 -19.91
C SER A 203 -1.16 -11.64 -19.34
N VAL A 204 -1.11 -11.77 -18.02
CA VAL A 204 0.04 -12.32 -17.29
C VAL A 204 -0.39 -13.57 -16.54
N TRP A 205 0.39 -14.64 -16.67
CA TRP A 205 0.41 -15.75 -15.74
C TRP A 205 1.57 -15.53 -14.78
N LEU A 206 1.28 -15.39 -13.49
CA LEU A 206 2.25 -15.14 -12.44
C LEU A 206 2.29 -16.32 -11.46
N ASP A 207 3.48 -16.86 -11.23
CA ASP A 207 3.78 -17.89 -10.26
C ASP A 207 4.58 -17.30 -9.08
N VAL A 208 4.08 -17.51 -7.85
CA VAL A 208 4.69 -16.99 -6.62
C VAL A 208 4.81 -18.12 -5.61
N ASN A 209 6.03 -18.46 -5.19
CA ASN A 209 6.21 -19.42 -4.10
C ASN A 209 5.87 -18.77 -2.75
N THR A 210 5.08 -19.45 -1.94
CA THR A 210 4.67 -18.98 -0.61
C THR A 210 4.89 -20.06 0.45
N TYR A 211 4.80 -19.67 1.73
CA TYR A 211 4.90 -20.62 2.86
C TYR A 211 3.81 -21.71 2.82
N ASN A 212 2.71 -21.49 2.12
CA ASN A 212 1.60 -22.45 1.97
C ASN A 212 1.62 -23.16 0.59
N GLY A 213 2.72 -23.05 -0.15
CA GLY A 213 2.87 -23.61 -1.50
C GLY A 213 2.75 -22.56 -2.61
N LEU A 214 2.69 -23.05 -3.85
CA LEU A 214 2.65 -22.21 -5.04
C LEU A 214 1.30 -21.47 -5.16
N VAL A 215 1.37 -20.16 -5.37
CA VAL A 215 0.23 -19.33 -5.77
C VAL A 215 0.38 -19.00 -7.25
N GLU A 216 -0.63 -19.38 -8.04
CA GLU A 216 -0.72 -19.04 -9.46
C GLU A 216 -1.82 -17.98 -9.67
N LYS A 217 -1.51 -16.93 -10.45
CA LYS A 217 -2.46 -15.87 -10.80
C LYS A 217 -2.49 -15.67 -12.31
N ARG A 218 -3.70 -15.57 -12.87
CA ARG A 218 -3.93 -15.13 -14.24
C ARG A 218 -4.60 -13.77 -14.22
N ILE A 219 -3.90 -12.75 -14.70
CA ILE A 219 -4.37 -11.37 -14.71
C ILE A 219 -4.55 -10.92 -16.16
N LYS A 220 -5.74 -10.44 -16.52
CA LYS A 220 -6.01 -9.83 -17.82
C LYS A 220 -5.58 -8.36 -17.81
N ILE A 221 -5.10 -7.87 -18.95
CA ILE A 221 -4.62 -6.50 -19.15
C ILE A 221 -5.65 -5.67 -19.90
#